data_AF-A0A229SAS4-F1
#
_entry.id   AF-A0A229SAS4-F1
#
_cell.length_a   1.000
_cell.length_b   1.000
_cell.length_c   1.000
_cell.angle_alpha   90.00
_cell.angle_beta   90.00
_cell.angle_gamma   90.00
#
_symmetry.space_group_name_H-M   'P 1'
#
loop_
_entity.id
_entity.type
_entity.pdbx_description
1 polymer ?
#
loop_
_entity_poly.entity_id
_entity_poly.type
_entity_poly.pdbx_seq_one_letter_code
_entity_poly.pdbx_strand_id
1 'polypeptide(L)'
;MVTASALVLCACGVDGKIGDYGDTTVYSEPKPNANGGVSHDPVGKLTTLSKVTVTCHETVNGFGFYKISYSGGSGYVDDSTSIMSDDGEVRPAKVPKC
;
A
#
# COMPACT_ATOMS: atom_id res chain seq x y z
N MET A 1 26.44 -25.94 11.58
CA MET A 1 26.57 -25.24 10.28
C MET A 1 25.20 -24.70 9.95
N VAL A 2 25.05 -23.38 9.92
CA VAL A 2 23.78 -22.70 9.62
C VAL A 2 23.63 -22.67 8.10
N THR A 3 22.70 -23.46 7.57
CA THR A 3 22.21 -23.28 6.20
C THR A 3 20.79 -22.73 6.31
N ALA A 4 20.70 -21.43 6.54
CA ALA A 4 19.51 -20.67 6.20
C ALA A 4 19.48 -20.55 4.67
N SER A 5 18.82 -21.53 4.05
CA SER A 5 18.62 -21.58 2.61
C SER A 5 17.69 -20.45 2.17
N ALA A 6 18.24 -19.59 1.31
CA ALA A 6 17.55 -18.73 0.34
C ALA A 6 16.44 -17.80 0.86
N LEU A 7 16.83 -16.62 1.36
CA LEU A 7 16.00 -15.42 1.18
C LEU A 7 16.06 -15.04 -0.30
N VAL A 8 14.99 -15.39 -1.03
CA VAL A 8 14.73 -14.96 -2.40
C VAL A 8 14.73 -13.43 -2.44
N LEU A 9 15.63 -12.84 -3.24
CA LEU A 9 15.59 -11.43 -3.58
C LEU A 9 14.36 -11.13 -4.47
N CYS A 10 13.77 -9.95 -4.27
CA CYS A 10 12.87 -9.20 -5.18
C CYS A 10 11.35 -9.22 -4.95
N ALA A 11 10.90 -9.00 -3.71
CA ALA A 11 9.62 -8.31 -3.42
C ALA A 11 9.70 -7.65 -2.03
N CYS A 12 10.31 -6.46 -1.92
CA CYS A 12 10.48 -5.74 -0.64
C CYS A 12 9.17 -5.07 -0.14
N GLY A 13 8.04 -5.77 -0.26
CA GLY A 13 6.76 -5.29 0.21
C GLY A 13 6.42 -5.82 1.60
N VAL A 14 5.57 -5.09 2.32
CA VAL A 14 4.98 -5.53 3.59
C VAL A 14 3.63 -6.17 3.30
N ASP A 15 3.53 -7.47 3.52
CA ASP A 15 2.26 -8.18 3.38
C ASP A 15 1.30 -7.80 4.50
N GLY A 16 0.02 -7.64 4.17
CA GLY A 16 -1.00 -7.27 5.13
C GLY A 16 -2.41 -7.51 4.63
N LYS A 17 -3.37 -7.05 5.43
CA LYS A 17 -4.80 -7.12 5.13
C LYS A 17 -5.46 -5.79 5.44
N ILE A 18 -6.47 -5.44 4.65
CA ILE A 18 -7.31 -4.28 4.93
C ILE A 18 -8.00 -4.47 6.29
N GLY A 19 -7.70 -3.58 7.23
CA GLY A 19 -8.30 -3.51 8.56
C GLY A 19 -9.50 -2.58 8.64
N ASP A 20 -9.71 -1.71 7.64
CA ASP A 20 -10.85 -0.81 7.62
C ASP A 20 -12.16 -1.59 7.49
N TYR A 21 -13.15 -1.20 8.29
CA TYR A 21 -14.49 -1.76 8.24
C TYR A 21 -15.24 -1.20 7.02
N GLY A 22 -15.59 -2.08 6.08
CA GLY A 22 -16.27 -1.71 4.85
C GLY A 22 -15.34 -1.81 3.65
N ASP A 23 -15.46 -0.81 2.77
CA ASP A 23 -14.77 -0.81 1.49
C ASP A 23 -13.65 0.23 1.45
N THR A 24 -12.47 -0.22 1.03
CA THR A 24 -11.33 0.63 0.71
C THR A 24 -11.26 0.80 -0.80
N THR A 25 -11.33 2.04 -1.28
CA THR A 25 -11.14 2.35 -2.70
C THR A 25 -9.66 2.28 -3.05
N VAL A 26 -9.35 1.61 -4.16
CA VAL A 26 -8.01 1.62 -4.75
C VAL A 26 -8.00 2.64 -5.88
N TYR A 27 -6.97 3.46 -5.91
CA TYR A 27 -6.79 4.53 -6.86
C TYR A 27 -5.64 4.28 -7.85
N SER A 28 -5.67 5.00 -8.96
CA SER A 28 -4.56 5.10 -9.90
C SER A 28 -3.40 5.89 -9.29
N GLU A 29 -2.28 5.95 -10.01
CA GLU A 29 -1.07 6.66 -9.56
C GLU A 29 -1.37 8.12 -9.20
N PRO A 30 -1.05 8.56 -7.97
CA PRO A 30 -1.30 9.92 -7.51
C PRO A 30 -0.44 10.91 -8.29
N LYS A 31 -1.07 11.93 -8.90
CA LYS A 31 -0.37 12.98 -9.66
C LYS A 31 -0.63 14.35 -9.04
N PRO A 32 0.40 15.19 -8.87
CA PRO A 32 0.18 16.55 -8.42
C PRO A 32 -0.67 17.31 -9.44
N ASN A 33 -1.65 18.08 -8.96
CA ASN A 33 -2.49 18.93 -9.82
C ASN A 33 -2.16 20.41 -9.64
N ALA A 34 -2.64 21.25 -10.58
CA ALA A 34 -2.33 22.68 -10.63
C ALA A 34 -2.83 23.49 -9.42
N ASN A 35 -3.74 22.93 -8.61
CA ASN A 35 -4.34 23.60 -7.45
C ASN A 35 -3.64 23.22 -6.13
N GLY A 36 -2.47 22.55 -6.21
CA GLY A 36 -1.75 22.07 -5.02
C GLY A 36 -2.37 20.82 -4.37
N GLY A 37 -3.34 20.17 -5.04
CA GLY A 37 -3.90 18.90 -4.63
C GLY A 37 -3.29 17.71 -5.38
N VAL A 38 -3.90 16.55 -5.23
CA VAL A 38 -3.54 15.33 -5.96
C VAL A 38 -4.72 14.87 -6.79
N SER A 39 -4.45 14.38 -7.99
CA SER A 39 -5.43 13.77 -8.89
C SER A 39 -5.12 12.28 -9.02
N HIS A 40 -6.15 11.47 -8.82
CA HIS A 40 -6.16 10.03 -9.02
C HIS A 40 -7.60 9.56 -9.23
N ASP A 41 -7.77 8.45 -9.92
CA ASP A 41 -9.07 7.89 -10.29
C ASP A 41 -9.30 6.56 -9.57
N PRO A 42 -10.52 6.23 -9.15
CA PRO A 42 -10.82 4.93 -8.58
C PRO A 42 -10.64 3.84 -9.64
N VAL A 43 -9.78 2.85 -9.36
CA VAL A 43 -9.49 1.71 -10.23
C VAL A 43 -10.01 0.39 -9.67
N GLY A 44 -10.34 0.35 -8.38
CA GLY A 44 -10.77 -0.87 -7.73
C GLY A 44 -11.34 -0.64 -6.34
N LYS A 45 -11.77 -1.73 -5.73
CA LYS A 45 -12.35 -1.74 -4.39
C LYS A 45 -11.91 -2.99 -3.67
N LEU A 46 -11.47 -2.82 -2.43
CA LEU A 46 -11.10 -3.89 -1.52
C LEU A 46 -12.06 -3.88 -0.35
N THR A 47 -12.34 -5.05 0.19
CA THR A 47 -13.15 -5.19 1.41
C THR A 47 -12.25 -5.52 2.60
N THR A 48 -12.77 -5.37 3.81
CA THR A 48 -12.11 -5.82 5.04
C THR A 48 -11.53 -7.24 4.89
N LEU A 49 -10.33 -7.48 5.41
CA LEU A 49 -9.53 -8.70 5.31
C LEU A 49 -8.98 -9.05 3.91
N SER A 50 -9.23 -8.22 2.89
CA SER A 50 -8.59 -8.38 1.58
C SER A 50 -7.08 -8.33 1.74
N LYS A 51 -6.39 -9.34 1.19
CA LYS A 51 -4.93 -9.44 1.24
C LYS A 51 -4.31 -8.45 0.27
N VAL A 52 -3.33 -7.72 0.77
CA VAL A 52 -2.56 -6.73 0.01
C VAL A 52 -1.09 -6.85 0.37
N THR A 53 -0.23 -6.48 -0.55
CA THR A 53 1.20 -6.30 -0.30
C THR A 53 1.53 -4.83 -0.52
N VAL A 54 1.98 -4.14 0.52
CA VAL A 54 2.39 -2.74 0.44
C VAL A 54 3.81 -2.67 -0.08
N THR A 55 3.99 -2.22 -1.32
CA THR A 55 5.29 -2.23 -2.00
C THR A 55 6.16 -1.04 -1.61
N CYS A 56 5.56 0.14 -1.48
CA CYS A 56 6.24 1.37 -1.09
C CYS A 56 5.26 2.44 -0.61
N HIS A 57 5.77 3.48 0.04
CA HIS A 57 5.03 4.66 0.48
C HIS A 57 5.57 5.90 -0.22
N GLU A 58 4.69 6.75 -0.74
CA GLU A 58 5.06 8.02 -1.35
C GLU A 58 4.22 9.18 -0.81
N THR A 59 4.71 10.39 -1.00
CA THR A 59 4.01 11.61 -0.61
C THR A 59 3.96 12.56 -1.81
N VAL A 60 2.75 12.90 -2.24
CA VAL A 60 2.50 13.79 -3.37
C VAL A 60 1.76 15.01 -2.87
N ASN A 61 2.32 16.21 -3.07
CA ASN A 61 1.75 17.48 -2.56
C ASN A 61 1.37 17.45 -1.06
N GLY A 62 2.08 16.68 -0.24
CA GLY A 62 1.82 16.54 1.20
C GLY A 62 0.78 15.47 1.58
N PHE A 63 0.21 14.76 0.61
CA PHE A 63 -0.70 13.63 0.83
C PHE A 63 0.06 12.31 0.73
N GLY A 64 -0.11 11.43 1.71
CA GLY A 64 0.57 10.13 1.76
C GLY A 64 -0.22 9.02 1.09
N PHE A 65 0.47 8.17 0.33
CA PHE A 65 -0.13 7.05 -0.38
C PHE A 65 0.72 5.80 -0.22
N TYR A 66 0.06 4.67 -0.02
CA TYR A 66 0.67 3.35 -0.13
C TYR A 66 0.44 2.79 -1.52
N LYS A 67 1.53 2.39 -2.17
CA LYS A 67 1.46 1.53 -3.35
C LYS A 67 1.19 0.10 -2.91
N ILE A 68 0.10 -0.49 -3.38
CA ILE A 68 -0.30 -1.84 -3.03
C ILE A 68 -0.41 -2.75 -4.25
N SER A 69 -0.12 -4.03 -4.03
CA SER A 69 -0.43 -5.13 -4.95
C SER A 69 -1.48 -6.03 -4.32
N TYR A 70 -2.46 -6.46 -5.09
CA TYR A 70 -3.58 -7.29 -4.64
C TYR A 70 -4.07 -8.19 -5.79
N SER A 71 -4.99 -9.12 -5.51
CA SER A 71 -5.46 -10.08 -6.51
C SER A 71 -6.08 -9.46 -7.77
N GLY A 72 -6.52 -8.20 -7.70
CA GLY A 72 -7.11 -7.45 -8.82
C GLY A 72 -6.13 -6.53 -9.55
N GLY A 73 -4.83 -6.58 -9.23
CA GLY A 73 -3.80 -5.76 -9.86
C GLY A 73 -2.98 -4.97 -8.85
N SER A 74 -2.56 -3.77 -9.26
CA SER A 74 -1.82 -2.86 -8.39
C SER A 74 -2.44 -1.47 -8.45
N GLY A 75 -2.30 -0.71 -7.37
CA GLY A 75 -2.82 0.63 -7.28
C GLY A 75 -2.38 1.29 -5.98
N TYR A 76 -3.10 2.33 -5.60
CA TYR A 76 -2.76 3.19 -4.47
C TYR A 76 -3.92 3.29 -3.50
N VAL A 77 -3.61 3.38 -2.21
CA VAL A 77 -4.56 3.69 -1.15
C VAL A 77 -3.99 4.80 -0.29
N ASP A 78 -4.83 5.63 0.31
CA ASP A 78 -4.40 6.65 1.27
C ASP A 78 -3.59 6.02 2.42
N ASP A 79 -2.57 6.72 2.91
CA ASP A 79 -1.76 6.25 4.03
C ASP A 79 -2.50 6.17 5.38
N SER A 80 -3.70 6.76 5.42
CA SER A 80 -4.68 6.64 6.52
C SER A 80 -5.46 5.31 6.51
N THR A 81 -5.36 4.52 5.43
CA THR A 81 -5.99 3.20 5.31
C THR A 81 -5.41 2.25 6.37
N SER A 82 -6.26 1.61 7.15
CA SER A 82 -5.79 0.62 8.13
C SER A 82 -5.36 -0.65 7.40
N ILE A 83 -4.07 -0.99 7.47
CA ILE A 83 -3.52 -2.24 6.93
C ILE A 83 -2.84 -2.99 8.07
N MET A 84 -3.32 -4.20 8.36
CA MET A 84 -2.78 -5.07 9.41
C MET A 84 -1.80 -6.08 8.81
N SER A 85 -0.54 -6.02 9.22
CA SER A 85 0.49 -7.02 8.94
C SER A 85 0.72 -7.92 10.17
N ASP A 86 1.55 -8.96 10.04
CA ASP A 86 1.92 -9.84 11.14
C ASP A 86 2.73 -9.10 12.23
N ASP A 87 3.49 -8.06 11.86
CA ASP A 87 4.21 -7.15 12.78
C ASP A 87 3.36 -5.99 13.31
N GLY A 88 2.03 -6.11 13.17
CA GLY A 88 1.05 -5.09 13.53
C GLY A 88 0.70 -4.16 12.37
N GLU A 89 0.12 -3.00 12.69
CA GLU A 89 -0.35 -2.04 11.70
C GLU A 89 0.82 -1.51 10.83
N VAL A 90 0.59 -1.48 9.53
CA VAL A 90 1.52 -0.89 8.56
C VAL A 90 1.56 0.61 8.78
N ARG A 91 2.78 1.14 8.91
CA ARG A 91 3.03 2.56 9.11
C ARG A 91 4.01 3.05 8.06
N PRO A 92 3.97 4.33 7.65
CA PRO A 92 4.87 4.85 6.61
C PRO A 92 6.35 4.64 6.95
N ALA A 93 6.70 4.70 8.23
CA ALA A 93 8.06 4.48 8.72
C ALA A 93 8.60 3.04 8.56
N LYS A 94 7.71 2.05 8.40
CA LYS A 94 8.06 0.63 8.20
C LYS A 94 8.05 0.22 6.72
N VAL A 95 7.64 1.12 5.82
CA VAL A 95 7.50 0.87 4.39
C VAL A 95 8.59 1.64 3.65
N PRO A 96 9.28 1.03 2.67
CA PRO A 96 10.27 1.75 1.87
C PRO A 96 9.61 2.88 1.09
N LYS A 97 10.37 3.95 0.82
CA LYS A 97 9.90 5.01 -0.07
C LYS A 97 9.84 4.49 -1.50
N CYS A 98 8.83 4.94 -2.25
CA CYS A 98 8.92 4.98 -3.70
C CYS A 98 9.96 6.08 -4.07
#